data_AF-A0A9W8J7K1-F1
#
_entry.id   AF-A0A9W8J7K1-F1
#
_cell.length_a   1.000
_cell.length_b   1.000
_cell.length_c   1.000
_cell.angle_alpha   90.00
_cell.angle_beta   90.00
_cell.angle_gamma   90.00
#
_symmetry.space_group_name_H-M   'P 1'
#
loop_
_entity.id
_entity.type
_entity.pdbx_description
1 polymer ?
#
loop_
_entity_poly.entity_id
_entity_poly.type
_entity_poly.pdbx_seq_one_letter_code
_entity_poly.pdbx_strand_id
1 'polypeptide(L)'
;MEALILVPLRRMADRPGGPDLRGVIIIDGLDECEAEQYSDGSRAKSPPPRTNEEDQLEILQVLQTASLDPSFPFRILIASRPERVFREFFDPQSNPTLFSQKIDLHEDHNADADITLFLEARFSRIRRRYNLPPSWPPPGGLETLVKNASGQFIYAATVIRFLDTGHQEPPKALLDAILKMGSKVNSNPLKQLDDLYSHILASSPDPPLSVRWIHAIRWLSDVPLASTASNANLLLQTDPESNEADHLLGNLHSLIQIPSPSDQATTNYDFYHKSLFDFLKDPGRCGEWYIEDTNDYAFVWERFISQRDLPACSADSEVLPTPASADWWVSLAIARKEAESLWEMFKDAHDSCPWYRCKPIPA
;
A
#
# COMPACT_ATOMS: atom_id res chain seq x y z
N MET A 1 -6.39 -7.67 26.91
CA MET A 1 -5.16 -7.29 27.68
C MET A 1 -4.88 -8.23 28.85
N GLU A 2 -5.67 -8.18 29.93
CA GLU A 2 -5.38 -8.89 31.18
C GLU A 2 -5.11 -10.40 31.02
N ALA A 3 -6.06 -11.14 30.44
CA ALA A 3 -5.98 -12.60 30.33
C ALA A 3 -4.88 -13.09 29.37
N LEU A 4 -4.62 -12.33 28.30
CA LEU A 4 -3.76 -12.75 27.19
C LEU A 4 -2.34 -12.23 27.28
N ILE A 5 -2.10 -11.12 28.01
CA ILE A 5 -0.80 -10.45 28.05
C ILE A 5 -0.32 -10.34 29.50
N LEU A 6 -1.03 -9.61 30.37
CA LEU A 6 -0.53 -9.29 31.71
C LEU A 6 -0.45 -10.51 32.64
N VAL A 7 -1.50 -11.36 32.67
CA VAL A 7 -1.48 -12.57 33.50
C VAL A 7 -0.35 -13.54 33.09
N PRO A 8 -0.15 -13.84 31.79
CA PRO A 8 1.02 -14.61 31.35
C PRO A 8 2.36 -13.97 31.76
N LEU A 9 2.53 -12.65 31.58
CA LEU A 9 3.77 -11.95 31.93
C LEU A 9 4.06 -11.99 33.43
N ARG A 10 3.06 -11.72 34.28
CA ARG A 10 3.18 -11.84 35.76
C ARG A 10 3.61 -13.26 36.17
N ARG A 11 2.98 -14.29 35.59
CA ARG A 11 3.35 -15.71 35.84
C ARG A 11 4.77 -16.05 35.39
N MET A 12 5.30 -15.36 34.38
CA MET A 12 6.68 -15.53 33.95
C MET A 12 7.66 -14.79 34.87
N ALA A 13 7.30 -13.57 35.31
CA ALA A 13 8.10 -12.78 36.24
C ALA A 13 8.26 -13.47 37.60
N ASP A 14 7.24 -14.18 38.07
CA ASP A 14 7.27 -14.92 39.34
C ASP A 14 8.11 -16.22 39.30
N ARG A 15 8.61 -16.65 38.13
CA ARG A 15 9.39 -17.89 38.01
C ARG A 15 10.87 -17.64 38.31
N PRO A 16 11.47 -18.38 39.28
CA PRO A 16 12.92 -18.33 39.51
C PRO A 16 13.67 -18.79 38.26
N GLY A 17 14.60 -17.96 37.75
CA GLY A 17 15.33 -18.25 36.52
C GLY A 17 14.54 -18.00 35.23
N GLY A 18 13.42 -17.25 35.30
CA GLY A 18 12.69 -16.79 34.13
C GLY A 18 13.55 -15.89 33.21
N PRO A 19 13.19 -15.78 31.92
CA PRO A 19 13.91 -14.92 30.99
C PRO A 19 13.77 -13.45 31.39
N ASP A 20 14.88 -12.69 31.37
CA ASP A 20 14.86 -11.22 31.43
C ASP A 20 14.34 -10.70 30.09
N LEU A 21 13.01 -10.61 29.98
CA LEU A 21 12.37 -10.05 28.81
C LEU A 21 12.63 -8.55 28.79
N ARG A 22 13.20 -8.06 27.70
CA ARG A 22 13.30 -6.62 27.40
C ARG A 22 13.04 -6.44 25.93
N GLY A 23 12.25 -5.43 25.60
CA GLY A 23 11.95 -5.15 24.21
C GLY A 23 11.25 -3.81 24.03
N VAL A 24 11.04 -3.48 22.77
CA VAL A 24 10.31 -2.29 22.36
C VAL A 24 9.16 -2.75 21.46
N ILE A 25 7.96 -2.25 21.74
CA ILE A 25 6.80 -2.37 20.87
C ILE A 25 6.71 -1.04 20.11
N ILE A 26 6.82 -1.10 18.79
CA ILE A 26 6.68 0.06 17.91
C ILE A 26 5.33 -0.05 17.23
N ILE A 27 4.51 0.98 17.42
CA ILE A 27 3.21 1.13 16.77
C ILE A 27 3.32 2.35 15.86
N ASP A 28 3.36 2.11 14.56
CA ASP A 28 3.53 3.13 13.55
C ASP A 28 2.21 3.40 12.83
N GLY A 29 1.77 4.66 12.83
CA GLY A 29 0.51 5.10 12.20
C GLY A 29 -0.75 4.67 12.96
N LEU A 30 -0.78 4.77 14.30
CA LEU A 30 -1.97 4.40 15.07
C LEU A 30 -3.23 5.22 14.69
N ASP A 31 -3.04 6.44 14.19
CA ASP A 31 -4.12 7.29 13.65
C ASP A 31 -4.75 6.75 12.36
N GLU A 32 -4.12 5.76 11.73
CA GLU A 32 -4.64 5.07 10.56
C GLU A 32 -5.48 3.83 10.93
N CYS A 33 -5.71 3.62 12.23
CA CYS A 33 -6.63 2.60 12.71
C CYS A 33 -8.05 2.96 12.26
N GLU A 34 -8.63 2.11 11.42
CA GLU A 34 -10.03 2.17 11.01
C GLU A 34 -10.89 1.35 11.97
N ALA A 35 -12.13 1.80 12.16
CA ALA A 35 -13.06 1.15 13.07
C ALA A 35 -13.38 -0.28 12.62
N GLU A 36 -13.35 -1.24 13.54
CA GLU A 36 -13.79 -2.61 13.25
C GLU A 36 -15.31 -2.62 12.95
N GLN A 37 -15.65 -2.87 11.69
CA GLN A 37 -17.03 -3.06 11.26
C GLN A 37 -17.41 -4.55 11.31
N TYR A 38 -17.75 -5.08 12.50
CA TYR A 38 -18.28 -6.43 12.60
C TYR A 38 -19.71 -6.53 12.03
N SER A 39 -19.86 -7.18 10.87
CA SER A 39 -21.14 -7.75 10.46
C SER A 39 -21.15 -9.26 10.75
N ASP A 40 -21.33 -9.63 12.01
CA ASP A 40 -21.63 -11.02 12.37
C ASP A 40 -23.09 -11.33 11.96
N GLY A 41 -23.27 -11.96 10.80
CA GLY A 41 -24.57 -12.38 10.26
C GLY A 41 -25.36 -13.35 11.15
N SER A 42 -24.78 -13.83 12.25
CA SER A 42 -25.44 -14.72 13.22
C SER A 42 -26.05 -13.99 14.43
N ARG A 43 -25.77 -12.70 14.63
CA ARG A 43 -26.31 -11.91 15.75
C ARG A 43 -27.55 -11.11 15.33
N ALA A 44 -28.66 -11.33 16.02
CA ALA A 44 -29.94 -10.64 15.80
C ALA A 44 -29.89 -9.10 16.01
N LYS A 45 -28.78 -8.57 16.53
CA LYS A 45 -28.48 -7.13 16.61
C LYS A 45 -26.98 -6.92 16.45
N SER A 46 -26.57 -6.30 15.35
CA SER A 46 -25.22 -5.76 15.21
C SER A 46 -25.02 -4.69 16.29
N PRO A 47 -23.86 -4.64 16.99
CA PRO A 47 -23.52 -3.49 17.81
C PRO A 47 -23.52 -2.21 16.94
N PRO A 48 -23.72 -1.02 17.54
CA PRO A 48 -23.63 0.22 16.80
C PRO A 48 -22.25 0.33 16.13
N PRO A 49 -22.17 0.93 14.93
CA PRO A 49 -20.90 1.13 14.24
C PRO A 49 -19.99 2.00 15.12
N ARG A 50 -18.77 1.53 15.33
CA ARG A 50 -17.74 2.26 16.06
C ARG A 50 -17.09 3.30 15.16
N THR A 51 -16.54 4.35 15.75
CA THR A 51 -15.73 5.34 15.03
C THR A 51 -14.25 5.02 15.15
N ASN A 52 -13.43 5.50 14.22
CA ASN A 52 -11.98 5.34 14.28
C ASN A 52 -11.42 5.88 15.60
N GLU A 53 -11.94 7.04 16.06
CA GLU A 53 -11.52 7.67 17.32
C GLU A 53 -11.79 6.78 18.54
N GLU A 54 -12.91 6.03 18.55
CA GLU A 54 -13.25 5.12 19.65
C GLU A 54 -12.27 3.93 19.72
N ASP A 55 -11.91 3.35 18.58
CA ASP A 55 -10.97 2.23 18.51
C ASP A 55 -9.54 2.68 18.83
N GLN A 56 -9.12 3.82 18.30
CA GLN A 56 -7.85 4.46 18.64
C GLN A 56 -7.75 4.74 20.14
N LEU A 57 -8.81 5.29 20.75
CA LEU A 57 -8.84 5.56 22.19
C LEU A 57 -8.78 4.27 23.01
N GLU A 58 -9.51 3.22 22.62
CA GLU A 58 -9.48 1.92 23.29
C GLU A 58 -8.08 1.31 23.24
N ILE A 59 -7.43 1.34 22.07
CA ILE A 59 -6.04 0.86 21.91
C ILE A 59 -5.10 1.64 22.83
N LEU A 60 -5.20 2.97 22.85
CA LEU A 60 -4.39 3.83 23.71
C LEU A 60 -4.57 3.50 25.21
N GLN A 61 -5.81 3.31 25.66
CA GLN A 61 -6.12 2.92 27.05
C GLN A 61 -5.56 1.54 27.40
N VAL A 62 -5.64 0.59 26.47
CA VAL A 62 -5.06 -0.75 26.63
C VAL A 62 -3.54 -0.68 26.76
N LEU A 63 -2.87 0.10 25.91
CA LEU A 63 -1.41 0.29 25.96
C LEU A 63 -0.96 0.99 27.24
N GLN A 64 -1.70 2.02 27.67
CA GLN A 64 -1.47 2.69 28.95
C GLN A 64 -1.57 1.70 30.11
N THR A 65 -2.63 0.89 30.14
CA THR A 65 -2.84 -0.13 31.19
C THR A 65 -1.67 -1.12 31.23
N ALA A 66 -1.19 -1.57 30.08
CA ALA A 66 0.00 -2.41 30.02
C ALA A 66 1.25 -1.70 30.57
N SER A 67 1.50 -0.46 30.12
CA SER A 67 2.70 0.29 30.49
C SER A 67 2.81 0.59 32.00
N LEU A 68 1.68 0.62 32.70
CA LEU A 68 1.61 0.87 34.14
C LEU A 68 1.75 -0.42 34.97
N ASP A 69 1.68 -1.60 34.36
CA ASP A 69 1.87 -2.87 35.06
C ASP A 69 3.36 -3.15 35.31
N PRO A 70 3.80 -3.37 36.56
CA PRO A 70 5.21 -3.64 36.87
C PRO A 70 5.79 -4.89 36.21
N SER A 71 4.94 -5.83 35.81
CA SER A 71 5.33 -7.07 35.12
C SER A 71 5.36 -6.92 33.60
N PHE A 72 5.03 -5.73 33.06
CA PHE A 72 5.12 -5.44 31.65
C PHE A 72 6.54 -4.95 31.30
N PRO A 73 7.36 -5.75 30.58
CA PRO A 73 8.78 -5.47 30.43
C PRO A 73 9.13 -4.59 29.21
N PHE A 74 8.13 -4.18 28.43
CA PHE A 74 8.36 -3.55 27.13
C PHE A 74 8.20 -2.04 27.21
N ARG A 75 9.04 -1.30 26.47
CA ARG A 75 8.79 0.11 26.15
C ARG A 75 7.87 0.20 24.94
N ILE A 76 6.96 1.15 24.95
CA ILE A 76 6.02 1.35 23.83
C ILE A 76 6.40 2.67 23.15
N LEU A 77 6.61 2.64 21.85
CA LEU A 77 6.77 3.81 21.00
C LEU A 77 5.55 3.87 20.07
N ILE A 78 4.83 4.99 20.12
CA ILE A 78 3.68 5.26 19.26
C ILE A 78 4.07 6.42 18.36
N ALA A 79 4.03 6.19 17.04
CA ALA A 79 4.10 7.24 16.04
C ALA A 79 2.69 7.45 15.47
N SER A 80 2.21 8.69 15.52
CA SER A 80 0.91 9.06 14.98
C SER A 80 0.87 10.53 14.58
N ARG A 81 -0.10 10.89 13.73
CA ARG A 81 -0.46 12.31 13.53
C ARG A 81 -1.04 12.90 14.82
N PRO A 82 -0.94 14.23 15.03
CA PRO A 82 -1.47 14.88 16.22
C PRO A 82 -2.98 15.10 16.10
N GLU A 83 -3.75 14.06 15.79
CA GLU A 83 -5.22 14.13 15.72
C GLU A 83 -5.81 14.35 17.11
N ARG A 84 -7.10 14.72 17.16
CA ARG A 84 -7.76 15.17 18.39
C ARG A 84 -7.63 14.16 19.52
N VAL A 85 -7.94 12.89 19.26
CA VAL A 85 -7.90 11.81 20.26
C VAL A 85 -6.50 11.67 20.89
N PHE A 86 -5.44 11.73 20.09
CA PHE A 86 -4.06 11.63 20.60
C PHE A 86 -3.67 12.87 21.41
N ARG A 87 -4.04 14.07 20.93
CA ARG A 87 -3.76 15.32 21.66
C ARG A 87 -4.45 15.34 23.01
N GLU A 88 -5.72 14.95 23.08
CA GLU A 88 -6.49 14.93 24.33
C GLU A 88 -6.01 13.83 25.28
N PHE A 89 -5.68 12.65 24.77
CA PHE A 89 -5.21 11.52 25.57
C PHE A 89 -3.84 11.78 26.21
N PHE A 90 -2.92 12.41 25.47
CA PHE A 90 -1.57 12.72 25.95
C PHE A 90 -1.43 14.13 26.56
N ASP A 91 -2.51 14.88 26.73
CA ASP A 91 -2.47 16.20 27.35
C ASP A 91 -2.10 16.09 28.84
N PRO A 92 -0.99 16.69 29.30
CA PRO A 92 -0.60 16.67 30.71
C PRO A 92 -1.62 17.33 31.64
N GLN A 93 -2.50 18.20 31.13
CA GLN A 93 -3.56 18.84 31.91
C GLN A 93 -4.75 17.90 32.14
N SER A 94 -5.03 17.00 31.20
CA SER A 94 -6.10 16.00 31.32
C SER A 94 -5.65 14.76 32.09
N ASN A 95 -4.35 14.45 32.06
CA ASN A 95 -3.75 13.29 32.72
C ASN A 95 -2.61 13.69 33.68
N PRO A 96 -2.88 13.79 34.99
CA PRO A 96 -1.89 14.22 35.98
C PRO A 96 -0.76 13.20 36.21
N THR A 97 -0.93 11.97 35.73
CA THR A 97 0.10 10.92 35.77
C THR A 97 0.86 10.96 34.45
N LEU A 98 2.10 11.46 34.45
CA LEU A 98 3.00 11.40 33.30
C LEU A 98 3.41 9.94 33.06
N PHE A 99 2.61 9.21 32.27
CA PHE A 99 2.92 7.83 31.85
C PHE A 99 3.62 7.77 30.49
N SER A 100 3.68 8.88 29.75
CA SER A 100 4.30 8.98 28.44
C SER A 100 5.10 10.28 28.27
N GLN A 101 6.04 10.25 27.32
CA GLN A 101 6.77 11.42 26.86
C GLN A 101 6.36 11.69 25.41
N LYS A 102 5.81 12.88 25.15
CA LYS A 102 5.53 13.33 23.78
C LYS A 102 6.80 13.92 23.16
N ILE A 103 7.12 13.50 21.94
CA ILE A 103 8.11 14.14 21.08
C ILE A 103 7.34 14.70 19.90
N ASP A 104 7.29 16.03 19.78
CA ASP A 104 6.68 16.67 18.63
C ASP A 104 7.72 16.79 17.52
N LEU A 105 7.46 16.15 16.37
CA LEU A 105 8.37 16.18 15.23
C LEU A 105 8.15 17.43 14.36
N HIS A 106 7.12 18.25 14.61
CA HIS A 106 6.79 19.42 13.80
C HIS A 106 7.32 20.73 14.38
N GLU A 107 7.38 20.90 15.72
CA GLU A 107 7.61 22.21 16.36
C GLU A 107 8.94 22.90 15.97
N ASP A 108 9.99 22.15 15.61
CA ASP A 108 11.31 22.67 15.21
C ASP A 108 11.78 22.19 13.82
N HIS A 109 10.90 21.57 13.03
CA HIS A 109 11.29 20.91 11.79
C HIS A 109 10.94 21.76 10.55
N ASN A 110 11.96 22.13 9.78
CA ASN A 110 11.76 22.77 8.48
C ASN A 110 11.83 21.72 7.36
N ALA A 111 10.67 21.11 7.06
CA ALA A 111 10.55 20.11 6.01
C ALA A 111 11.07 20.62 4.64
N ASP A 112 10.90 21.90 4.33
CA ASP A 112 11.37 22.48 3.06
C ASP A 112 12.90 22.50 2.99
N ALA A 113 13.60 22.72 4.11
CA ALA A 113 15.06 22.66 4.16
C ALA A 113 15.57 21.23 3.91
N ASP A 114 14.94 20.23 4.52
CA ASP A 114 15.30 18.83 4.32
C ASP A 114 14.96 18.34 2.90
N ILE A 115 13.83 18.76 2.35
CA ILE A 115 13.47 18.51 0.96
C ILE A 115 14.47 19.18 0.01
N THR A 116 14.90 20.41 0.29
CA THR A 116 15.93 21.12 -0.48
C THR A 116 17.21 20.30 -0.51
N LEU A 117 17.74 19.92 0.66
CA LEU A 117 18.96 19.12 0.77
C LEU A 117 18.84 17.77 0.04
N PHE A 118 17.70 17.10 0.19
CA PHE A 118 17.41 15.85 -0.50
C PHE A 118 17.44 16.02 -2.01
N LEU A 119 16.75 17.03 -2.54
CA LEU A 119 16.68 17.29 -3.97
C LEU A 119 18.08 17.67 -4.51
N GLU A 120 18.84 18.55 -3.85
CA GLU A 120 20.21 18.90 -4.26
C GLU A 120 21.10 17.67 -4.42
N ALA A 121 21.08 16.78 -3.43
CA ALA A 121 21.87 15.55 -3.46
C ALA A 121 21.43 14.62 -4.60
N ARG A 122 20.11 14.47 -4.82
CA ARG A 122 19.56 13.59 -5.87
C ARG A 122 19.76 14.14 -7.27
N PHE A 123 19.53 15.43 -7.50
CA PHE A 123 19.84 16.10 -8.77
C PHE A 123 21.33 15.99 -9.09
N SER A 124 22.22 16.16 -8.11
CA SER A 124 23.66 15.95 -8.28
C SER A 124 24.03 14.52 -8.71
N ARG A 125 23.27 13.51 -8.25
CA ARG A 125 23.42 12.13 -8.69
C ARG A 125 22.93 11.93 -10.13
N ILE A 126 21.73 12.40 -10.44
CA ILE A 126 21.12 12.28 -11.79
C ILE A 126 22.02 12.96 -12.83
N ARG A 127 22.56 14.16 -12.53
CA ARG A 127 23.50 14.85 -13.42
C ARG A 127 24.70 14.01 -13.80
N ARG A 128 25.33 13.36 -12.81
CA ARG A 128 26.49 12.49 -13.04
C ARG A 128 26.11 11.26 -13.85
N ARG A 129 24.96 10.66 -13.57
CA ARG A 129 24.47 9.46 -14.28
C ARG A 129 24.18 9.72 -15.75
N TYR A 130 23.56 10.86 -16.06
CA TYR A 130 23.11 11.20 -17.42
C TYR A 130 24.00 12.24 -18.13
N ASN A 131 25.17 12.57 -17.56
CA ASN A 131 26.09 13.60 -18.08
C ASN A 131 25.42 14.96 -18.38
N LEU A 132 24.52 15.40 -17.50
CA LEU A 132 23.80 16.67 -17.65
C LEU A 132 24.66 17.87 -17.20
N PRO A 133 24.44 19.07 -17.79
CA PRO A 133 25.26 20.24 -17.50
C PRO A 133 25.11 20.72 -16.05
N PRO A 134 26.10 21.46 -15.52
CA PRO A 134 26.02 21.98 -14.15
C PRO A 134 24.88 22.97 -13.88
N SER A 135 24.35 23.57 -14.94
CA SER A 135 23.20 24.47 -14.91
C SER A 135 21.85 23.76 -14.85
N TRP A 136 21.82 22.43 -14.77
CA TRP A 136 20.60 21.65 -14.55
C TRP A 136 20.54 21.19 -13.08
N PRO A 137 19.38 21.25 -12.39
CA PRO A 137 18.09 21.76 -12.85
C PRO A 137 18.13 23.27 -13.17
N PRO A 138 17.19 23.78 -14.01
CA PRO A 138 17.19 25.19 -14.39
C PRO A 138 17.07 26.11 -13.16
N PRO A 139 17.54 27.37 -13.24
CA PRO A 139 17.41 28.34 -12.14
C PRO A 139 15.95 28.47 -11.68
N GLY A 140 15.71 28.41 -10.37
CA GLY A 140 14.34 28.44 -9.82
C GLY A 140 13.62 27.09 -9.82
N GLY A 141 14.15 26.08 -10.51
CA GLY A 141 13.52 24.76 -10.64
C GLY A 141 13.48 24.01 -9.32
N LEU A 142 14.57 24.07 -8.54
CA LEU A 142 14.64 23.42 -7.23
C LEU A 142 13.65 24.06 -6.25
N GLU A 143 13.64 25.39 -6.20
CA GLU A 143 12.77 26.20 -5.35
C GLU A 143 11.29 25.97 -5.68
N THR A 144 10.98 25.79 -6.98
CA THR A 144 9.64 25.43 -7.43
C THR A 144 9.23 24.04 -6.93
N LEU A 145 10.13 23.05 -7.01
CA LEU A 145 9.84 21.70 -6.52
C LEU A 145 9.67 21.65 -5.00
N VAL A 146 10.50 22.39 -4.24
CA VAL A 146 10.37 22.52 -2.79
C VAL A 146 9.03 23.14 -2.44
N LYS A 147 8.67 24.25 -3.09
CA LYS A 147 7.38 24.91 -2.89
C LYS A 147 6.20 23.98 -3.23
N ASN A 148 6.29 23.22 -4.33
CA ASN A 148 5.24 22.29 -4.74
C ASN A 148 5.12 21.10 -3.79
N ALA A 149 6.21 20.71 -3.13
CA ALA A 149 6.16 19.65 -2.14
C ALA A 149 5.31 20.03 -0.93
N SER A 150 5.21 21.32 -0.58
CA SER A 150 4.40 21.81 0.55
C SER A 150 4.66 21.00 1.84
N GLY A 151 5.95 20.77 2.15
CA GLY A 151 6.42 19.93 3.26
C GLY A 151 6.27 18.41 3.09
N GLN A 152 5.69 17.92 1.98
CA GLN A 152 5.48 16.49 1.75
C GLN A 152 6.65 15.85 1.02
N PHE A 153 7.44 15.09 1.78
CA PHE A 153 8.61 14.38 1.23
C PHE A 153 8.25 13.41 0.10
N ILE A 154 7.03 12.84 0.11
CA ILE A 154 6.56 11.93 -0.93
C ILE A 154 6.50 12.58 -2.31
N TYR A 155 6.19 13.88 -2.40
CA TYR A 155 6.24 14.62 -3.68
C TYR A 155 7.66 14.63 -4.23
N ALA A 156 8.62 15.10 -3.43
CA ALA A 156 10.03 15.19 -3.81
C ALA A 156 10.61 13.81 -4.19
N ALA A 157 10.30 12.78 -3.41
CA ALA A 157 10.73 11.41 -3.69
C ALA A 157 10.13 10.88 -5.00
N THR A 158 8.85 11.15 -5.27
CA THR A 158 8.17 10.74 -6.51
C THR A 158 8.76 11.44 -7.73
N VAL A 159 9.03 12.75 -7.65
CA VAL A 159 9.73 13.50 -8.71
C VAL A 159 11.09 12.87 -8.99
N ILE A 160 11.91 12.64 -7.96
CA ILE A 160 13.24 12.04 -8.17
C ILE A 160 13.15 10.64 -8.77
N ARG A 161 12.19 9.80 -8.34
CA ARG A 161 11.97 8.50 -8.96
C ARG A 161 11.62 8.66 -10.43
N PHE A 162 10.65 9.51 -10.76
CA PHE A 162 10.22 9.77 -12.13
C PHE A 162 11.37 10.28 -13.02
N LEU A 163 12.34 11.00 -12.48
CA LEU A 163 13.51 11.45 -13.24
C LEU A 163 14.63 10.40 -13.37
N ASP A 164 14.69 9.41 -12.48
CA ASP A 164 15.82 8.46 -12.34
C ASP A 164 15.44 7.01 -12.72
N THR A 165 14.14 6.73 -12.91
CA THR A 165 13.65 5.49 -13.51
C THR A 165 13.80 5.59 -15.01
N GLY A 166 14.21 4.50 -15.67
CA GLY A 166 14.63 4.46 -17.08
C GLY A 166 13.51 4.67 -18.10
N HIS A 167 12.76 5.78 -17.98
CA HIS A 167 11.83 6.24 -18.99
C HIS A 167 12.54 6.38 -20.33
N GLN A 168 11.78 6.19 -21.41
CA GLN A 168 12.26 6.47 -22.76
C GLN A 168 12.65 7.95 -22.93
N GLU A 169 11.99 8.84 -22.18
CA GLU A 169 12.24 10.27 -22.22
C GLU A 169 13.44 10.69 -21.34
N PRO A 170 14.26 11.66 -21.79
CA PRO A 170 15.39 12.12 -21.02
C PRO A 170 14.95 12.90 -19.77
N PRO A 171 15.70 12.84 -18.65
CA PRO A 171 15.33 13.50 -17.39
C PRO A 171 15.05 15.00 -17.52
N LYS A 172 15.67 15.67 -18.51
CA LYS A 172 15.43 17.08 -18.79
C LYS A 172 14.00 17.34 -19.26
N ALA A 173 13.46 16.53 -20.17
CA ALA A 173 12.11 16.70 -20.69
C ALA A 173 11.06 16.44 -19.59
N LEU A 174 11.28 15.40 -18.79
CA LEU A 174 10.44 15.04 -17.65
C LEU A 174 10.41 16.15 -16.60
N LEU A 175 11.57 16.74 -16.26
CA LEU A 175 11.61 17.86 -15.33
C LEU A 175 10.88 19.09 -15.89
N ASP A 176 11.07 19.41 -17.18
CA ASP A 176 10.40 20.53 -17.82
C ASP A 176 8.87 20.35 -17.81
N ALA A 177 8.36 19.12 -17.96
CA ALA A 177 6.95 18.80 -17.85
C ALA A 177 6.41 19.04 -16.43
N ILE A 178 7.12 18.57 -15.40
CA ILE A 178 6.75 18.78 -13.99
C ILE A 178 6.73 20.28 -13.64
N LEU A 179 7.74 21.03 -14.03
CA LEU A 179 7.84 22.46 -13.70
C LEU A 179 6.73 23.30 -14.36
N LYS A 180 6.21 22.88 -15.53
CA LYS A 180 5.09 23.55 -16.20
C LYS A 180 3.75 23.34 -15.50
N MET A 181 3.62 22.29 -14.68
CA MET A 181 2.41 21.93 -13.97
C MET A 181 2.14 22.85 -12.76
N GLY A 182 3.20 23.24 -12.05
CA GLY A 182 3.16 23.89 -10.72
C GLY A 182 2.85 25.40 -10.67
N SER A 183 2.00 25.93 -11.56
CA SER A 183 1.81 27.39 -11.70
C SER A 183 0.72 28.00 -10.80
N LYS A 184 -0.22 27.21 -10.24
CA LYS A 184 -1.35 27.75 -9.47
C LYS A 184 -1.16 27.54 -7.97
N VAL A 185 -1.16 28.65 -7.22
CA VAL A 185 -1.28 28.65 -5.76
C VAL A 185 -2.66 28.09 -5.42
N ASN A 186 -2.68 26.85 -4.94
CA ASN A 186 -3.90 26.18 -4.52
C ASN A 186 -3.88 26.03 -2.99
N SER A 187 -5.04 26.16 -2.34
CA SER A 187 -5.19 26.02 -0.89
C SER A 187 -5.11 24.57 -0.39
N ASN A 188 -5.19 23.59 -1.30
CA ASN A 188 -5.07 22.18 -0.96
C ASN A 188 -3.58 21.76 -1.03
N PRO A 189 -2.96 21.37 0.10
CA PRO A 189 -1.55 20.96 0.14
C PRO A 189 -1.27 19.71 -0.70
N LEU A 190 -2.25 18.82 -0.90
CA LEU A 190 -2.09 17.59 -1.69
C LEU A 190 -2.19 17.83 -3.19
N LYS A 191 -2.66 19.01 -3.64
CA LYS A 191 -3.02 19.22 -5.03
C LYS A 191 -1.86 19.02 -6.01
N GLN A 192 -0.65 19.45 -5.63
CA GLN A 192 0.54 19.27 -6.47
C GLN A 192 0.98 17.80 -6.54
N LEU A 193 0.75 17.02 -5.47
CA LEU A 193 0.96 15.58 -5.47
C LEU A 193 -0.06 14.87 -6.36
N ASP A 194 -1.34 15.26 -6.26
CA ASP A 194 -2.43 14.72 -7.07
C ASP A 194 -2.23 15.01 -8.57
N ASP A 195 -1.77 16.22 -8.90
CA ASP A 195 -1.41 16.60 -10.28
C ASP A 195 -0.22 15.76 -10.79
N LEU A 196 0.79 15.53 -9.94
CA LEU A 196 1.93 14.68 -10.28
C LEU A 196 1.51 13.22 -10.52
N TYR A 197 0.66 12.65 -9.66
CA TYR A 197 0.12 11.30 -9.85
C TYR A 197 -0.69 11.19 -11.14
N SER A 198 -1.60 12.14 -11.38
CA SER A 198 -2.41 12.19 -12.60
C SER A 198 -1.53 12.23 -13.85
N HIS A 199 -0.48 13.06 -13.85
CA HIS A 199 0.44 13.18 -14.96
C HIS A 199 1.22 11.89 -15.23
N ILE A 200 1.69 11.22 -14.19
CA ILE A 200 2.41 9.95 -14.33
C ILE A 200 1.46 8.86 -14.84
N LEU A 201 0.25 8.75 -14.29
CA LEU A 201 -0.74 7.78 -14.76
C LEU A 201 -1.09 7.99 -16.24
N ALA A 202 -1.27 9.25 -16.65
CA ALA A 202 -1.54 9.62 -18.04
C ALA A 202 -0.39 9.30 -19.01
N SER A 203 0.82 9.01 -18.51
CA SER A 203 1.96 8.58 -19.34
C SER A 203 1.90 7.09 -19.72
N SER A 204 1.01 6.32 -19.10
CA SER A 204 0.74 4.95 -19.54
C SER A 204 0.06 4.93 -20.92
N PRO A 205 0.34 3.92 -21.78
CA PRO A 205 -0.38 3.73 -23.04
C PRO A 205 -1.89 3.55 -22.90
N ASP A 206 -2.35 2.96 -21.79
CA ASP A 206 -3.77 2.83 -21.43
C ASP A 206 -3.92 3.15 -19.93
N PRO A 207 -4.09 4.44 -19.58
CA PRO A 207 -4.18 4.85 -18.19
C PRO A 207 -5.36 4.23 -17.43
N PRO A 208 -6.60 4.17 -17.97
CA PRO A 208 -7.72 3.51 -17.29
C PRO A 208 -7.42 2.04 -16.95
N LEU A 209 -6.85 1.29 -17.89
CA LEU A 209 -6.49 -0.11 -17.64
C LEU A 209 -5.33 -0.24 -16.64
N SER A 210 -4.36 0.67 -16.66
CA SER A 210 -3.25 0.70 -15.72
C SER A 210 -3.71 0.96 -14.29
N VAL A 211 -4.71 1.82 -14.10
CA VAL A 211 -5.33 2.04 -12.79
C VAL A 211 -6.01 0.76 -12.30
N ARG A 212 -6.77 0.06 -13.15
CA ARG A 212 -7.35 -1.26 -12.81
C ARG A 212 -6.28 -2.28 -12.40
N TRP A 213 -5.17 -2.31 -13.11
CA TRP A 213 -4.02 -3.15 -12.77
C TRP A 213 -3.42 -2.79 -11.40
N ILE A 214 -3.23 -1.50 -11.10
CA ILE A 214 -2.74 -1.03 -9.80
C ILE A 214 -3.67 -1.47 -8.67
N HIS A 215 -4.97 -1.30 -8.83
CA HIS A 215 -5.98 -1.74 -7.86
C HIS A 215 -5.97 -3.27 -7.67
N ALA A 216 -5.95 -4.03 -8.77
CA ALA A 216 -5.87 -5.49 -8.74
C ALA A 216 -4.60 -5.98 -8.03
N ILE A 217 -3.44 -5.40 -8.35
CA ILE A 217 -2.16 -5.73 -7.71
C ILE A 217 -2.23 -5.44 -6.21
N ARG A 218 -2.76 -4.27 -5.81
CA ARG A 218 -2.91 -3.90 -4.40
C ARG A 218 -3.77 -4.92 -3.66
N TRP A 219 -4.89 -5.31 -4.26
CA TRP A 219 -5.81 -6.30 -3.72
C TRP A 219 -5.18 -7.70 -3.58
N LEU A 220 -4.40 -8.14 -4.57
CA LEU A 220 -3.65 -9.40 -4.54
C LEU A 220 -2.53 -9.38 -3.48
N SER A 221 -1.95 -8.22 -3.19
CA SER A 221 -0.85 -8.06 -2.23
C SER A 221 -1.30 -8.28 -0.77
N ASP A 222 -2.58 -8.05 -0.47
CA ASP A 222 -3.16 -8.27 0.86
C ASP A 222 -3.39 -9.77 1.17
N VAL A 223 -3.03 -10.69 0.26
CA VAL A 223 -3.23 -12.13 0.42
C VAL A 223 -1.87 -12.80 0.64
N PRO A 224 -1.62 -13.38 1.84
CA PRO A 224 -0.29 -13.86 2.22
C PRO A 224 0.27 -15.03 1.40
N LEU A 225 -0.57 -15.79 0.68
CA LEU A 225 -0.11 -16.92 -0.12
C LEU A 225 0.34 -16.45 -1.51
N ALA A 226 1.61 -16.06 -1.63
CA ALA A 226 2.43 -16.00 -2.85
C ALA A 226 1.89 -15.19 -4.05
N SER A 227 1.62 -13.89 -3.86
CA SER A 227 1.31 -12.91 -4.91
C SER A 227 2.55 -12.35 -5.64
N THR A 228 3.41 -13.23 -6.17
CA THR A 228 4.58 -12.81 -6.97
C THR A 228 4.13 -12.01 -8.20
N ALA A 229 4.99 -11.14 -8.71
CA ALA A 229 4.68 -10.36 -9.91
C ALA A 229 4.35 -11.26 -11.11
N SER A 230 5.00 -12.43 -11.23
CA SER A 230 4.67 -13.43 -12.24
C SER A 230 3.24 -13.96 -12.14
N ASN A 231 2.75 -14.22 -10.92
CA ASN A 231 1.39 -14.72 -10.69
C ASN A 231 0.35 -13.64 -10.97
N ALA A 232 0.62 -12.40 -10.54
CA ALA A 232 -0.21 -11.26 -10.88
C ALA A 232 -0.28 -11.04 -12.40
N ASN A 233 0.86 -11.11 -13.09
CA ASN A 233 0.94 -10.99 -14.55
C ASN A 233 0.18 -12.12 -15.25
N LEU A 234 0.36 -13.37 -14.82
CA LEU A 234 -0.36 -14.50 -15.41
C LEU A 234 -1.88 -14.35 -15.30
N LEU A 235 -2.36 -13.81 -14.18
CA LEU A 235 -3.78 -13.59 -13.94
C LEU A 235 -4.33 -12.41 -14.74
N LEU A 236 -3.64 -11.26 -14.69
CA LEU A 236 -4.21 -10.01 -15.17
C LEU A 236 -4.04 -9.81 -16.68
N GLN A 237 -3.03 -10.42 -17.31
CA GLN A 237 -2.84 -10.27 -18.75
C GLN A 237 -3.94 -10.99 -19.54
N THR A 238 -4.32 -10.42 -20.67
CA THR A 238 -5.26 -11.04 -21.62
C THR A 238 -4.61 -12.14 -22.46
N ASP A 239 -3.32 -11.99 -22.75
CA ASP A 239 -2.54 -12.91 -23.57
C ASP A 239 -1.15 -13.12 -22.91
N PRO A 240 -0.71 -14.36 -22.65
CA PRO A 240 0.60 -14.66 -22.08
C PRO A 240 1.79 -14.07 -22.86
N GLU A 241 1.65 -13.82 -24.17
CA GLU A 241 2.72 -13.27 -25.01
C GLU A 241 2.68 -11.74 -25.13
N SER A 242 1.65 -11.08 -24.58
CA SER A 242 1.41 -9.65 -24.78
C SER A 242 2.36 -8.71 -24.04
N ASN A 243 3.05 -9.19 -22.98
CA ASN A 243 3.80 -8.34 -22.04
C ASN A 243 2.99 -7.12 -21.58
N GLU A 244 1.68 -7.28 -21.40
CA GLU A 244 0.74 -6.21 -21.05
C GLU A 244 1.13 -5.52 -19.72
N ALA A 245 1.72 -6.25 -18.77
CA ALA A 245 2.24 -5.68 -17.53
C ALA A 245 3.34 -4.63 -17.79
N ASP A 246 4.36 -4.97 -18.59
CA ASP A 246 5.45 -4.06 -18.93
C ASP A 246 4.95 -2.89 -19.77
N HIS A 247 3.98 -3.14 -20.67
CA HIS A 247 3.37 -2.12 -21.52
C HIS A 247 2.62 -1.06 -20.71
N LEU A 248 1.79 -1.49 -19.74
CA LEU A 248 0.95 -0.62 -18.92
C LEU A 248 1.74 0.05 -17.79
N LEU A 249 2.58 -0.71 -17.10
CA LEU A 249 3.23 -0.28 -15.87
C LEU A 249 4.64 0.29 -16.09
N GLY A 250 5.25 0.06 -17.25
CA GLY A 250 6.63 0.46 -17.54
C GLY A 250 6.90 1.97 -17.42
N ASN A 251 5.88 2.82 -17.58
CA ASN A 251 6.01 4.26 -17.34
C ASN A 251 5.61 4.68 -15.91
N LEU A 252 5.23 3.74 -15.05
CA LEU A 252 4.69 4.00 -13.71
C LEU A 252 5.67 3.63 -12.59
N HIS A 253 6.93 3.34 -12.88
CA HIS A 253 7.98 2.96 -11.91
C HIS A 253 8.18 3.95 -10.74
N SER A 254 7.71 5.19 -10.87
CA SER A 254 7.76 6.20 -9.81
C SER A 254 6.61 6.06 -8.79
N LEU A 255 5.55 5.34 -9.17
CA LEU A 255 4.36 5.03 -8.36
C LEU A 255 4.38 3.58 -7.85
N ILE A 256 4.78 2.64 -8.71
CA ILE A 256 4.84 1.19 -8.43
C ILE A 256 6.28 0.67 -8.48
N GLN A 257 6.62 -0.19 -7.54
CA GLN A 257 7.85 -0.99 -7.56
C GLN A 257 7.62 -2.21 -8.42
N ILE A 258 8.28 -2.22 -9.58
CA ILE A 258 8.20 -3.30 -10.55
C ILE A 258 9.47 -4.14 -10.40
N PRO A 259 9.35 -5.44 -10.03
CA PRO A 259 10.51 -6.32 -9.97
C PRO A 259 11.22 -6.41 -11.31
N SER A 260 12.54 -6.61 -11.25
CA SER A 260 13.30 -6.89 -12.47
C SER A 260 12.79 -8.19 -13.12
N PRO A 261 12.89 -8.35 -14.45
CA PRO A 261 12.41 -9.57 -15.12
C PRO A 261 12.95 -10.88 -14.52
N SER A 262 14.17 -10.88 -13.95
CA SER A 262 14.73 -12.06 -13.29
C SER A 262 14.13 -12.36 -11.92
N ASP A 263 13.53 -11.38 -11.27
CA ASP A 263 13.02 -11.49 -9.89
C ASP A 263 11.49 -11.62 -9.82
N GLN A 264 10.78 -11.51 -10.94
CA GLN A 264 9.31 -11.54 -10.98
C GLN A 264 8.70 -12.85 -10.44
N ALA A 265 9.44 -13.96 -10.48
CA ALA A 265 8.99 -15.25 -9.97
C ALA A 265 9.09 -15.39 -8.44
N THR A 266 9.79 -14.47 -7.77
CA THR A 266 10.09 -14.54 -6.32
C THR A 266 9.73 -13.26 -5.58
N THR A 267 9.45 -12.18 -6.30
CA THR A 267 9.20 -10.85 -5.75
C THR A 267 7.84 -10.35 -6.20
N ASN A 268 7.11 -9.71 -5.28
CA ASN A 268 5.82 -9.11 -5.55
C ASN A 268 5.99 -7.72 -6.15
N TYR A 269 4.94 -7.22 -6.79
CA TYR A 269 4.80 -5.77 -6.94
C TYR A 269 4.65 -5.12 -5.57
N ASP A 270 5.11 -3.88 -5.43
CA ASP A 270 4.93 -3.09 -4.22
C ASP A 270 4.70 -1.62 -4.56
N PHE A 271 4.30 -0.80 -3.59
CA PHE A 271 3.98 0.61 -3.78
C PHE A 271 4.78 1.48 -2.81
N TYR A 272 5.24 2.63 -3.27
CA TYR A 272 6.11 3.46 -2.44
C TYR A 272 5.40 4.14 -1.27
N HIS A 273 4.08 4.39 -1.39
CA HIS A 273 3.36 5.15 -0.38
C HIS A 273 1.84 4.98 -0.51
N LYS A 274 1.15 4.95 0.62
CA LYS A 274 -0.32 4.83 0.69
C LYS A 274 -1.07 5.99 0.03
N SER A 275 -0.46 7.18 -0.05
CA SER A 275 -1.10 8.38 -0.61
C SER A 275 -1.52 8.23 -2.08
N LEU A 276 -0.91 7.29 -2.81
CA LEU A 276 -1.38 6.91 -4.14
C LEU A 276 -2.79 6.32 -4.08
N PHE A 277 -3.06 5.43 -3.13
CA PHE A 277 -4.37 4.84 -2.94
C PHE A 277 -5.36 5.82 -2.31
N ASP A 278 -4.91 6.69 -1.40
CA ASP A 278 -5.76 7.79 -0.90
C ASP A 278 -6.19 8.72 -2.03
N PHE A 279 -5.33 8.90 -3.05
CA PHE A 279 -5.66 9.63 -4.27
C PHE A 279 -6.66 8.86 -5.13
N LEU A 280 -6.37 7.59 -5.45
CA LEU A 280 -7.21 6.78 -6.35
C LEU A 280 -8.62 6.50 -5.79
N LYS A 281 -8.76 6.40 -4.46
CA LYS A 281 -10.05 6.19 -3.77
C LYS A 281 -10.92 7.43 -3.64
N ASP A 282 -10.38 8.63 -3.87
CA ASP A 282 -11.13 9.88 -3.72
C ASP A 282 -11.48 10.46 -5.11
N PRO A 283 -12.75 10.39 -5.54
CA PRO A 283 -13.17 10.90 -6.86
C PRO A 283 -12.93 12.41 -7.00
N GLY A 284 -12.90 13.16 -5.89
CA GLY A 284 -12.58 14.59 -5.87
C GLY A 284 -11.10 14.89 -6.12
N ARG A 285 -10.22 13.91 -5.90
CA ARG A 285 -8.77 14.02 -6.12
C ARG A 285 -8.36 13.44 -7.47
N CYS A 286 -8.78 12.21 -7.77
CA CYS A 286 -8.35 11.49 -8.98
C CYS A 286 -9.23 11.73 -10.20
N GLY A 287 -10.43 12.30 -10.04
CA GLY A 287 -11.28 12.73 -11.16
C GLY A 287 -11.60 11.60 -12.13
N GLU A 288 -11.07 11.69 -13.36
CA GLU A 288 -11.30 10.70 -14.42
C GLU A 288 -10.64 9.34 -14.17
N TRP A 289 -9.70 9.26 -13.22
CA TRP A 289 -9.03 8.02 -12.83
C TRP A 289 -9.80 7.23 -11.76
N TYR A 290 -10.94 7.75 -11.28
CA TYR A 290 -11.70 7.09 -10.24
C TYR A 290 -12.33 5.78 -10.73
N ILE A 291 -12.13 4.72 -9.97
CA ILE A 291 -12.75 3.42 -10.18
C ILE A 291 -13.55 3.07 -8.93
N GLU A 292 -14.82 2.74 -9.10
CA GLU A 292 -15.67 2.31 -7.99
C GLU A 292 -15.20 0.93 -7.47
N ASP A 293 -15.03 0.78 -6.15
CA ASP A 293 -14.44 -0.41 -5.50
C ASP A 293 -15.08 -1.76 -5.93
N THR A 294 -16.37 -1.77 -6.29
CA THR A 294 -17.07 -2.97 -6.78
C THR A 294 -16.55 -3.46 -8.14
N ASN A 295 -15.89 -2.58 -8.90
CA ASN A 295 -15.37 -2.85 -10.23
C ASN A 295 -14.00 -3.54 -10.21
N ASP A 296 -13.25 -3.41 -9.11
CA ASP A 296 -11.93 -4.05 -8.98
C ASP A 296 -12.05 -5.59 -8.95
N TYR A 297 -13.04 -6.10 -8.19
CA TYR A 297 -13.35 -7.53 -8.14
C TYR A 297 -13.82 -8.06 -9.50
N ALA A 298 -14.69 -7.29 -10.16
CA ALA A 298 -15.23 -7.64 -11.47
C ALA A 298 -14.11 -7.74 -12.51
N PHE A 299 -13.15 -6.82 -12.48
CA PHE A 299 -12.00 -6.82 -13.39
C PHE A 299 -11.09 -8.04 -13.19
N VAL A 300 -10.68 -8.32 -11.96
CA VAL A 300 -9.83 -9.50 -11.68
C VAL A 300 -10.54 -10.79 -12.12
N TRP A 301 -11.86 -10.85 -11.91
CA TRP A 301 -12.69 -11.98 -12.31
C TRP A 301 -12.85 -12.10 -13.83
N GLU A 302 -13.08 -11.00 -14.54
CA GLU A 302 -13.12 -10.96 -15.99
C GLU A 302 -11.82 -11.53 -16.59
N ARG A 303 -10.67 -11.09 -16.05
CA ARG A 303 -9.36 -11.59 -16.49
C ARG A 303 -9.19 -13.09 -16.21
N PHE A 304 -9.63 -13.56 -15.04
CA PHE A 304 -9.63 -14.99 -14.71
C PHE A 304 -10.48 -15.84 -15.68
N ILE A 305 -11.70 -15.39 -16.02
CA ILE A 305 -12.56 -16.11 -16.98
C ILE A 305 -11.90 -16.13 -18.36
N SER A 306 -11.37 -15.00 -18.82
CA SER A 306 -10.75 -14.92 -20.14
C SER A 306 -9.57 -15.90 -20.31
N GLN A 307 -8.81 -16.15 -19.25
CA GLN A 307 -7.74 -17.16 -19.22
C GLN A 307 -8.27 -18.60 -19.32
N ARG A 308 -9.52 -18.87 -18.90
CA ARG A 308 -10.17 -20.20 -19.05
C ARG A 308 -10.63 -20.49 -20.48
N ASP A 309 -11.00 -19.46 -21.22
CA ASP A 309 -11.56 -19.59 -22.58
C ASP A 309 -10.48 -19.58 -23.68
N LEU A 310 -9.20 -19.41 -23.34
CA LEU A 310 -8.08 -19.58 -24.27
C LEU A 310 -8.00 -21.05 -24.75
N PRO A 311 -7.73 -21.31 -26.06
CA PRO A 311 -7.72 -22.66 -26.66
C PRO A 311 -6.56 -23.57 -26.22
N ALA A 312 -6.03 -23.39 -25.01
CA ALA A 312 -5.07 -24.27 -24.36
C ALA A 312 -5.71 -25.57 -23.79
N CYS A 313 -7.03 -25.74 -23.90
CA CYS A 313 -7.69 -27.03 -23.66
C CYS A 313 -7.83 -27.89 -24.95
N SER A 314 -6.96 -27.71 -25.93
CA SER A 314 -6.68 -28.79 -26.89
C SER A 314 -5.60 -29.68 -26.27
N ALA A 315 -5.81 -30.99 -26.30
CA ALA A 315 -5.02 -31.99 -25.56
C ALA A 315 -3.52 -32.08 -25.95
N ASP A 316 -3.00 -31.14 -26.74
CA ASP A 316 -1.67 -31.19 -27.37
C ASP A 316 -0.82 -29.91 -27.17
N SER A 317 -1.20 -28.97 -26.31
CA SER A 317 -0.33 -27.84 -25.92
C SER A 317 0.49 -28.16 -24.67
N GLU A 318 1.81 -28.21 -24.77
CA GLU A 318 2.75 -28.52 -23.67
C GLU A 318 2.85 -27.44 -22.58
N VAL A 319 2.10 -26.34 -22.67
CA VAL A 319 2.05 -25.32 -21.61
C VAL A 319 0.71 -25.41 -20.88
N LEU A 320 0.61 -26.42 -20.01
CA LEU A 320 -0.48 -26.54 -19.04
C LEU A 320 -0.31 -25.47 -17.94
N PRO A 321 -1.39 -24.80 -17.48
CA PRO A 321 -1.34 -24.07 -16.22
C PRO A 321 -0.95 -25.05 -15.11
N THR A 322 0.18 -24.80 -14.45
CA THR A 322 0.73 -25.73 -13.46
C THR A 322 -0.25 -25.90 -12.28
N PRO A 323 -0.25 -27.07 -11.61
CA PRO A 323 -1.05 -27.32 -10.39
C PRO A 323 -0.88 -26.22 -9.31
N ALA A 324 0.28 -25.55 -9.28
CA ALA A 324 0.57 -24.44 -8.38
C ALA A 324 -0.36 -23.23 -8.57
N SER A 325 -0.89 -23.00 -9.78
CA SER A 325 -1.85 -21.92 -10.05
C SER A 325 -3.22 -22.20 -9.43
N ALA A 326 -3.69 -23.46 -9.45
CA ALA A 326 -4.96 -23.86 -8.86
C ALA A 326 -4.90 -23.91 -7.32
N ASP A 327 -3.80 -24.41 -6.75
CA ASP A 327 -3.58 -24.42 -5.30
C ASP A 327 -3.48 -23.00 -4.71
N TRP A 328 -2.89 -22.06 -5.48
CA TRP A 328 -2.86 -20.65 -5.12
C TRP A 328 -4.27 -20.03 -5.06
N TRP A 329 -5.13 -20.31 -6.05
CA TRP A 329 -6.50 -19.80 -6.06
C TRP A 329 -7.36 -20.30 -4.91
N VAL A 330 -7.26 -21.60 -4.62
CA VAL A 330 -7.95 -22.20 -3.47
C VAL A 330 -7.51 -21.51 -2.18
N SER A 331 -6.21 -21.20 -2.07
CA SER A 331 -5.66 -20.51 -0.91
C SER A 331 -6.12 -19.05 -0.80
N LEU A 332 -6.20 -18.33 -1.91
CA LEU A 332 -6.74 -16.97 -1.99
C LEU A 332 -8.22 -16.92 -1.59
N ALA A 333 -9.03 -17.84 -2.11
CA ALA A 333 -10.45 -17.95 -1.77
C ALA A 333 -10.68 -18.32 -0.30
N ILE A 334 -9.86 -19.22 0.25
CA ILE A 334 -9.89 -19.56 1.67
C ILE A 334 -9.48 -18.35 2.53
N ALA A 335 -8.43 -17.63 2.15
CA ALA A 335 -7.95 -16.45 2.88
C ALA A 335 -8.95 -15.28 2.86
N ARG A 336 -9.83 -15.22 1.86
CA ARG A 336 -10.85 -14.17 1.71
C ARG A 336 -12.29 -14.67 1.89
N LYS A 337 -12.49 -15.78 2.60
CA LYS A 337 -13.80 -16.45 2.75
C LYS A 337 -14.92 -15.57 3.34
N GLU A 338 -14.57 -14.53 4.09
CA GLU A 338 -15.52 -13.58 4.68
C GLU A 338 -16.06 -12.56 3.66
N ALA A 339 -15.42 -12.41 2.51
CA ALA A 339 -16.01 -11.72 1.37
C ALA A 339 -16.96 -12.69 0.67
N GLU A 340 -18.25 -12.63 1.02
CA GLU A 340 -19.30 -13.51 0.47
C GLU A 340 -19.29 -13.58 -1.06
N SER A 341 -18.97 -12.46 -1.73
CA SER A 341 -18.81 -12.41 -3.19
C SER A 341 -17.69 -13.33 -3.66
N LEU A 342 -16.50 -13.25 -3.05
CA LEU A 342 -15.34 -14.09 -3.43
C LEU A 342 -15.56 -15.57 -3.11
N TRP A 343 -16.27 -15.89 -2.03
CA TRP A 343 -16.57 -17.28 -1.68
C TRP A 343 -17.60 -17.92 -2.60
N GLU A 344 -18.69 -17.22 -2.93
CA GLU A 344 -19.64 -17.70 -3.95
C GLU A 344 -18.99 -17.72 -5.35
N MET A 345 -18.10 -16.77 -5.67
CA MET A 345 -17.33 -16.77 -6.92
C MET A 345 -16.34 -17.95 -7.01
N PHE A 346 -15.65 -18.30 -5.92
CA PHE A 346 -14.79 -19.50 -5.85
C PHE A 346 -15.59 -20.78 -6.04
N LYS A 347 -16.76 -20.87 -5.40
CA LYS A 347 -17.67 -22.00 -5.50
C LYS A 347 -18.19 -22.17 -6.93
N ASP A 348 -18.61 -21.09 -7.59
CA ASP A 348 -18.98 -21.09 -9.01
C ASP A 348 -17.80 -21.51 -9.91
N ALA A 349 -16.58 -21.03 -9.62
CA ALA A 349 -15.37 -21.42 -10.33
C ALA A 349 -15.07 -22.91 -10.18
N HIS A 350 -15.20 -23.45 -8.96
CA HIS A 350 -14.94 -24.83 -8.60
C HIS A 350 -15.99 -25.78 -9.22
N ASP A 351 -17.27 -25.43 -9.13
CA ASP A 351 -18.39 -26.25 -9.62
C ASP A 351 -18.49 -26.28 -11.16
N SER A 352 -17.98 -25.24 -11.81
CA SER A 352 -17.90 -25.10 -13.27
C SER A 352 -16.58 -25.62 -13.87
N CYS A 353 -15.57 -25.90 -13.05
CA CYS A 353 -14.27 -26.37 -13.54
C CYS A 353 -14.31 -27.86 -13.92
N PRO A 354 -13.98 -28.25 -15.18
CA PRO A 354 -13.91 -29.65 -15.58
C PRO A 354 -12.89 -30.48 -14.76
N TRP A 355 -11.83 -29.82 -14.25
CA TRP A 355 -10.75 -30.44 -13.48
C TRP A 355 -11.19 -30.96 -12.10
N TYR A 356 -12.08 -30.23 -11.41
CA TYR A 356 -12.58 -30.60 -10.07
C TYR A 356 -13.82 -31.51 -10.11
N ARG A 357 -14.36 -31.78 -11.31
CA ARG A 357 -15.36 -32.85 -11.52
C ARG A 357 -14.74 -34.25 -11.64
N CYS A 358 -13.42 -34.37 -11.64
CA CYS A 358 -12.76 -35.67 -11.52
C CYS A 358 -13.00 -36.20 -10.11
N LYS A 359 -13.90 -37.19 -10.00
CA LYS A 359 -14.12 -37.97 -8.78
C LYS A 359 -12.78 -38.38 -8.17
N PRO A 360 -12.64 -38.44 -6.83
CA PRO A 360 -11.47 -39.02 -6.21
C PRO A 360 -11.26 -40.42 -6.81
N ILE A 361 -10.07 -40.65 -7.34
CA ILE A 361 -9.66 -41.99 -7.78
C ILE A 361 -9.83 -42.90 -6.55
N PRO A 362 -10.64 -43.98 -6.65
CA PRO A 362 -10.81 -44.91 -5.54
C PRO A 362 -9.44 -45.49 -5.17
N ALA A 363 -9.20 -45.57 -3.86
CA ALA A 363 -7.97 -45.99 -3.22
C ALA A 363 -7.38 -47.32 -3.73
#